data_AF-A0A8T8WJM2-F1
#
_entry.id   AF-A0A8T8WJM2-F1
#
_cell.length_a   1.000
_cell.length_b   1.000
_cell.length_c   1.000
_cell.angle_alpha   90.00
_cell.angle_beta   90.00
_cell.angle_gamma   90.00
#
_symmetry.space_group_name_H-M   'P 1'
#
loop_
_entity.id
_entity.type
_entity.pdbx_description
1 polymer ?
#
loop_
_entity_poly.entity_id
_entity_poly.type
_entity_poly.pdbx_seq_one_letter_code
_entity_poly.pdbx_strand_id
1 'polypeptide(L)'
;MAPGPFRRKPLGLDVPRTVAVESPPGIAALFVIRFDIKAGYVISWKRTTPGVDIEGAVEYKSLPSGLHNVSEDLVYFIHEQYAGISAFVNWPAEEAERNAKMFAIGVLVPLSSGRLGKSWRHAPKLKELAQNYAQDMSNTQPLAEYWENLQTRESDLSAMPPDSPLESPLSFRLRAHGDRTDSIHRGRAFSDAIMLETPRPALTPFHPASSLSNFLDSFGPLIFPLYRAVLLRKRVLFMAEPPVHVPCGYVYDLSLLASLPNSLLPLLPQNGLPPPRPRSLFNVGIHDIPYLSSFVGVSPNADHDSAWIACSTDSVLSVKPELFDVLVTLPPPHSRNAAEKVFPTVSIFHTQPAKGKTPHSVVLKATQRDARRYYTLRKGLRHVSQNEDARTDTDDDSDAASTYSSSPIVEPLSWARLAYTSFIWWASAGEKRDGLSEEEEEEHQIEQDTRLLVSVETLPSPPLGSVGRRSIQPHESAQQPPEIALVAYFRRLTTQIFVTLSDVIARHDSRNLPDDEDNDELLPDDDEQPYEDDEPDTDPDPALAVGRQSPQEDDFRRPLLARQSSECAGGSTQEEDPTPVKITSEDLTEMGLDVWSAADRVFVEELVMLWWGRKAYVDSARIRCCGISLL
;
A
#
# COMPACT_ATOMS: atom_id res chain seq x y z
N MET A 1 -3.19 64.98 40.45
CA MET A 1 -3.93 63.77 40.86
C MET A 1 -4.83 63.34 39.71
N ALA A 2 -4.42 62.30 38.99
CA ALA A 2 -5.25 61.52 38.06
C ALA A 2 -4.59 60.11 37.98
N PRO A 3 -5.36 59.02 38.12
CA PRO A 3 -4.78 57.67 38.28
C PRO A 3 -4.39 57.08 36.92
N GLY A 4 -3.19 56.48 36.87
CA GLY A 4 -2.71 55.76 35.68
C GLY A 4 -3.43 54.42 35.49
N PRO A 5 -3.52 53.91 34.24
CA PRO A 5 -4.22 52.66 33.95
C PRO A 5 -3.38 51.45 34.37
N PHE A 6 -4.01 50.56 35.15
CA PHE A 6 -3.46 49.29 35.59
C PHE A 6 -3.14 48.37 34.39
N ARG A 7 -1.85 48.15 34.12
CA ARG A 7 -1.39 47.11 33.19
C ARG A 7 -1.36 45.77 33.93
N ARG A 8 -2.41 44.95 33.78
CA ARG A 8 -2.41 43.55 34.27
C ARG A 8 -1.36 42.76 33.47
N LYS A 9 -0.31 42.29 34.14
CA LYS A 9 0.62 41.30 33.59
C LYS A 9 -0.09 39.94 33.57
N PRO A 10 -0.17 39.21 32.44
CA PRO A 10 -0.57 37.82 32.48
C PRO A 10 0.52 37.01 33.18
N LEU A 11 0.14 36.26 34.20
CA LEU A 11 0.98 35.22 34.81
C LEU A 11 1.06 34.05 33.82
N GLY A 12 1.92 34.19 32.81
CA GLY A 12 2.36 33.06 32.01
C GLY A 12 3.30 32.22 32.87
N LEU A 13 2.80 31.10 33.39
CA LEU A 13 3.66 30.00 33.79
C LEU A 13 4.32 29.47 32.52
N ASP A 14 5.58 29.83 32.29
CA ASP A 14 6.45 29.13 31.35
C ASP A 14 6.65 27.72 31.90
N VAL A 15 5.79 26.79 31.50
CA VAL A 15 6.08 25.36 31.60
C VAL A 15 7.12 25.09 30.53
N PRO A 16 8.36 24.71 30.88
CA PRO A 16 9.33 24.30 29.88
C PRO A 16 8.71 23.15 29.08
N ARG A 17 8.60 23.30 27.76
CA ARG A 17 8.34 22.18 26.85
C ARG A 17 9.54 21.24 26.94
N THR A 18 9.56 20.40 27.96
CA THR A 18 10.37 19.19 27.93
C THR A 18 9.80 18.32 26.81
N VAL A 19 10.62 18.04 25.81
CA VAL A 19 10.36 16.95 24.87
C VAL A 19 10.33 15.69 25.72
N ALA A 20 9.15 15.29 26.18
CA ALA A 20 8.99 14.04 26.90
C ALA A 20 9.34 12.93 25.92
N VAL A 21 10.57 12.43 26.01
CA VAL A 21 10.95 11.14 25.42
C VAL A 21 10.12 10.11 26.18
N GLU A 22 8.95 9.79 25.64
CA GLU A 22 8.13 8.71 26.15
C GLU A 22 8.98 7.44 26.21
N SER A 23 8.92 6.72 27.34
CA SER A 23 9.68 5.50 27.55
C SER A 23 9.37 4.46 26.45
N PRO A 24 10.37 3.64 26.07
CA PRO A 24 10.12 2.53 25.16
C PRO A 24 9.16 1.52 25.80
N PRO A 25 8.47 0.70 24.99
CA PRO A 25 7.50 -0.30 25.45
C PRO A 25 8.17 -1.39 26.30
N GLY A 26 7.34 -2.15 27.02
CA GLY A 26 7.79 -3.29 27.80
C GLY A 26 8.36 -4.40 26.91
N ILE A 27 9.48 -4.98 27.34
CA ILE A 27 10.18 -6.05 26.61
C ILE A 27 9.70 -7.41 27.12
N ALA A 28 9.37 -8.32 26.20
CA ALA A 28 8.99 -9.71 26.48
C ALA A 28 10.19 -10.67 26.36
N ALA A 29 11.17 -10.34 25.51
CA ALA A 29 12.45 -11.04 25.45
C ALA A 29 13.58 -10.10 25.04
N LEU A 30 14.77 -10.27 25.61
CA LEU A 30 16.03 -9.66 25.15
C LEU A 30 17.03 -10.80 24.97
N PHE A 31 17.70 -10.83 23.82
CA PHE A 31 18.60 -11.93 23.47
C PHE A 31 19.80 -11.42 22.67
N VAL A 32 20.88 -12.22 22.72
CA VAL A 32 22.08 -12.05 21.90
C VAL A 32 22.28 -13.34 21.12
N ILE A 33 22.37 -13.21 19.81
CA ILE A 33 22.65 -14.32 18.90
C ILE A 33 24.05 -14.10 18.34
N ARG A 34 24.87 -15.16 18.37
CA ARG A 34 26.21 -15.19 17.79
C ARG A 34 26.25 -16.23 16.68
N PHE A 35 27.03 -15.94 15.65
CA PHE A 35 27.40 -16.97 14.68
C PHE A 35 28.58 -17.81 15.20
N ASP A 36 28.36 -19.11 15.36
CA ASP A 36 29.39 -20.09 15.67
C ASP A 36 29.76 -20.90 14.42
N ILE A 37 31.07 -21.12 14.22
CA ILE A 37 31.61 -21.80 13.04
C ILE A 37 31.14 -23.26 12.95
N LYS A 38 30.91 -23.93 14.10
CA LYS A 38 30.53 -25.35 14.16
C LYS A 38 29.03 -25.54 14.34
N ALA A 39 28.40 -24.71 15.17
CA ALA A 39 27.00 -24.86 15.54
C ALA A 39 26.04 -23.99 14.70
N GLY A 40 26.55 -23.06 13.89
CA GLY A 40 25.73 -22.09 13.19
C GLY A 40 25.25 -20.98 14.12
N TYR A 41 24.00 -20.53 13.96
CA TYR A 41 23.45 -19.47 14.82
C TYR A 41 23.10 -20.02 16.20
N VAL A 42 23.64 -19.40 17.25
CA VAL A 42 23.43 -19.79 18.65
C VAL A 42 23.06 -18.59 19.50
N ILE A 43 22.14 -18.78 20.44
CA ILE A 43 21.83 -17.77 21.45
C ILE A 43 22.91 -17.81 22.54
N SER A 44 23.75 -16.78 22.62
CA SER A 44 24.81 -16.69 23.65
C SER A 44 24.28 -16.17 24.99
N TRP A 45 23.22 -15.37 24.96
CA TRP A 45 22.60 -14.79 26.14
C TRP A 45 21.11 -14.52 25.90
N LYS A 46 20.26 -14.76 26.90
CA LYS A 46 18.82 -14.45 26.81
C LYS A 46 18.19 -14.14 28.17
N ARG A 47 17.16 -13.31 28.13
CA ARG A 47 16.17 -13.09 29.18
C ARG A 47 14.78 -13.06 28.54
N THR A 48 13.85 -13.83 29.07
CA THR A 48 12.48 -13.94 28.55
C THR A 48 11.49 -13.85 29.70
N THR A 49 10.31 -13.29 29.42
CA THR A 49 9.15 -13.45 30.29
C THR A 49 8.62 -14.89 30.22
N PRO A 50 7.94 -15.38 31.27
CA PRO A 50 7.34 -16.71 31.26
C PRO A 50 6.41 -16.90 30.05
N GLY A 51 6.55 -18.03 29.34
CA GLY A 51 5.69 -18.37 28.20
C GLY A 51 6.15 -17.89 26.82
N VAL A 52 7.29 -17.19 26.71
CA VAL A 52 7.87 -16.79 25.42
C VAL A 52 8.98 -17.76 25.03
N ASP A 53 8.76 -18.52 23.96
CA ASP A 53 9.79 -19.37 23.35
C ASP A 53 10.51 -18.61 22.24
N ILE A 54 11.85 -18.65 22.29
CA ILE A 54 12.73 -17.98 21.34
C ILE A 54 13.73 -18.94 20.69
N GLU A 55 13.84 -20.17 21.17
CA GLU A 55 14.84 -21.12 20.66
C GLU A 55 14.40 -21.74 19.33
N GLY A 56 15.33 -21.82 18.37
CA GLY A 56 15.11 -22.50 17.09
C GLY A 56 14.28 -21.73 16.06
N ALA A 57 14.02 -20.44 16.30
CA ALA A 57 13.26 -19.59 15.37
C ALA A 57 13.84 -18.17 15.30
N VAL A 58 14.04 -17.51 16.44
CA VAL A 58 14.43 -16.10 16.50
C VAL A 58 15.86 -15.89 15.98
N GLU A 59 16.72 -16.90 16.08
CA GLU A 59 18.10 -16.90 15.59
C GLU A 59 18.17 -16.62 14.11
N TYR A 60 17.35 -17.31 13.34
CA TYR A 60 17.31 -17.24 11.87
C TYR A 60 16.62 -15.96 11.38
N LYS A 61 15.65 -15.44 12.13
CA LYS A 61 14.97 -14.17 11.81
C LYS A 61 15.83 -12.95 12.07
N SER A 62 16.68 -13.01 13.10
CA SER A 62 17.55 -11.90 13.50
C SER A 62 18.86 -11.85 12.69
N LEU A 63 19.26 -12.96 12.08
CA LEU A 63 20.45 -13.08 11.24
C LEU A 63 20.12 -13.63 9.84
N PRO A 64 19.40 -12.86 8.98
CA PRO A 64 19.15 -13.24 7.61
C PRO A 64 20.42 -13.52 6.79
N SER A 65 20.25 -14.28 5.71
CA SER A 65 21.34 -14.62 4.80
C SER A 65 21.98 -13.36 4.18
N GLY A 66 23.28 -13.43 3.95
CA GLY A 66 24.07 -12.36 3.33
C GLY A 66 24.56 -11.25 4.26
N LEU A 67 24.17 -11.22 5.54
CA LEU A 67 24.59 -10.17 6.48
C LEU A 67 26.11 -10.05 6.69
N HIS A 68 26.88 -11.09 6.37
CA HIS A 68 28.34 -11.05 6.40
C HIS A 68 28.95 -9.99 5.45
N ASN A 69 28.20 -9.51 4.46
CA ASN A 69 28.64 -8.48 3.51
C ASN A 69 28.48 -7.04 4.03
N VAL A 70 27.83 -6.84 5.19
CA VAL A 70 27.60 -5.52 5.79
C VAL A 70 28.23 -5.42 7.16
N SER A 71 28.58 -4.20 7.58
CA SER A 71 29.17 -3.92 8.90
C SER A 71 28.12 -3.85 10.01
N GLU A 72 26.95 -3.29 9.70
CA GLU A 72 25.83 -3.19 10.62
C GLU A 72 24.51 -3.26 9.86
N ASP A 73 23.45 -3.72 10.52
CA ASP A 73 22.09 -3.71 10.00
C ASP A 73 21.06 -3.66 11.13
N LEU A 74 19.82 -3.31 10.81
CA LEU A 74 18.68 -3.32 11.73
C LEU A 74 17.55 -4.14 11.11
N VAL A 75 17.26 -5.30 11.71
CA VAL A 75 16.30 -6.26 11.18
C VAL A 75 15.01 -6.19 11.99
N TYR A 76 13.88 -5.99 11.30
CA TYR A 76 12.55 -6.13 11.87
C TYR A 76 11.97 -7.49 11.46
N PHE A 77 11.25 -8.14 12.36
CA PHE A 77 10.59 -9.42 12.08
C PHE A 77 9.38 -9.61 13.00
N ILE A 78 8.47 -10.51 12.64
CA ILE A 78 7.37 -10.94 13.51
C ILE A 78 7.64 -12.36 14.02
N HIS A 79 7.43 -12.56 15.30
CA HIS A 79 7.48 -13.88 15.95
C HIS A 79 6.21 -14.07 16.75
N GLU A 80 5.32 -14.93 16.25
CA GLU A 80 3.99 -15.16 16.84
C GLU A 80 3.24 -13.84 17.09
N GLN A 81 2.94 -13.53 18.35
CA GLN A 81 2.25 -12.32 18.81
C GLN A 81 3.20 -11.18 19.20
N TYR A 82 4.48 -11.27 18.84
CA TYR A 82 5.53 -10.32 19.19
C TYR A 82 6.15 -9.66 17.96
N ALA A 83 6.42 -8.37 18.06
CA ALA A 83 7.27 -7.64 17.14
C ALA A 83 8.73 -7.75 17.60
N GLY A 84 9.58 -8.25 16.71
CA GLY A 84 11.01 -8.36 16.89
C GLY A 84 11.77 -7.21 16.23
N ILE A 85 12.81 -6.74 16.91
CA ILE A 85 13.82 -5.85 16.32
C ILE A 85 15.20 -6.29 16.79
N SER A 86 16.14 -6.44 15.86
CA SER A 86 17.52 -6.84 16.16
C SER A 86 18.54 -5.95 15.47
N ALA A 87 19.52 -5.47 16.23
CA ALA A 87 20.68 -4.74 15.73
C ALA A 87 21.82 -5.72 15.47
N PHE A 88 22.22 -5.84 14.20
CA PHE A 88 23.33 -6.67 13.75
C PHE A 88 24.63 -5.88 13.69
N VAL A 89 25.72 -6.50 14.11
CA VAL A 89 27.08 -5.96 13.98
C VAL A 89 28.03 -7.07 13.49
N ASN A 90 28.82 -6.71 12.48
CA ASN A 90 29.92 -7.50 11.96
C ASN A 90 31.24 -6.82 12.37
N TRP A 91 31.92 -7.41 13.34
CA TRP A 91 33.13 -6.84 13.94
C TRP A 91 34.39 -7.60 13.49
N PRO A 92 35.44 -6.92 12.99
CA PRO A 92 36.68 -7.60 12.61
C PRO A 92 37.31 -8.34 13.79
N ALA A 93 37.74 -9.58 13.58
CA ALA A 93 38.31 -10.45 14.62
C ALA A 93 39.62 -11.10 14.17
N GLU A 94 40.24 -11.88 15.06
CA GLU A 94 41.47 -12.64 14.75
C GLU A 94 41.19 -13.83 13.81
N GLU A 95 42.24 -14.37 13.18
CA GLU A 95 42.14 -15.47 12.18
C GLU A 95 41.40 -16.71 12.71
N ALA A 96 41.46 -16.97 14.02
CA ALA A 96 40.77 -18.10 14.67
C ALA A 96 39.24 -18.05 14.53
N GLU A 97 38.68 -16.86 14.30
CA GLU A 97 37.24 -16.64 14.10
C GLU A 97 36.94 -16.17 12.65
N ARG A 98 37.76 -16.58 11.68
CA ARG A 98 37.65 -16.19 10.25
C ARG A 98 37.66 -14.68 10.01
N ASN A 99 38.45 -13.94 10.80
CA ASN A 99 38.62 -12.50 10.67
C ASN A 99 37.38 -11.64 10.99
N ALA A 100 36.26 -12.23 11.45
CA ALA A 100 35.03 -11.49 11.75
C ALA A 100 34.13 -12.19 12.79
N LYS A 101 33.77 -11.47 13.86
CA LYS A 101 32.75 -11.81 14.84
C LYS A 101 31.42 -11.21 14.42
N MET A 102 30.44 -12.06 14.11
CA MET A 102 29.09 -11.65 13.76
C MET A 102 28.13 -11.96 14.90
N PHE A 103 27.38 -10.96 15.33
CA PHE A 103 26.35 -11.12 16.35
C PHE A 103 25.20 -10.11 16.15
N ALA A 104 24.05 -10.43 16.73
CA ALA A 104 22.89 -9.55 16.76
C ALA A 104 22.31 -9.49 18.17
N ILE A 105 21.92 -8.29 18.61
CA ILE A 105 21.20 -8.06 19.86
C ILE A 105 19.77 -7.68 19.51
N GLY A 106 18.80 -8.44 20.00
CA GLY A 106 17.40 -8.22 19.65
C GLY A 106 16.45 -8.27 20.84
N VAL A 107 15.30 -7.65 20.65
CA VAL A 107 14.19 -7.63 21.60
C VAL A 107 12.90 -8.10 20.95
N LEU A 108 12.03 -8.72 21.75
CA LEU A 108 10.63 -8.97 21.43
C LEU A 108 9.74 -8.06 22.26
N VAL A 109 8.78 -7.42 21.61
CA VAL A 109 7.77 -6.55 22.23
C VAL A 109 6.37 -7.07 21.88
N PRO A 110 5.42 -7.14 22.82
CA PRO A 110 4.06 -7.58 22.51
C PRO A 110 3.39 -6.67 21.47
N LEU A 111 2.76 -7.26 20.44
CA LEU A 111 2.01 -6.51 19.42
C LEU A 111 0.83 -5.74 20.00
N SER A 112 0.34 -6.11 21.18
CA SER A 112 -0.70 -5.40 21.93
C SER A 112 -0.28 -4.00 22.40
N SER A 113 1.02 -3.68 22.40
CA SER A 113 1.55 -2.38 22.86
C SER A 113 1.40 -1.24 21.83
N GLY A 114 0.67 -1.47 20.73
CA GLY A 114 0.42 -0.51 19.66
C GLY A 114 0.96 -0.99 18.30
N ARG A 115 1.13 -0.07 17.35
CA ARG A 115 1.62 -0.42 16.00
C ARG A 115 3.04 -0.97 16.11
N LEU A 116 3.25 -2.22 15.66
CA LEU A 116 4.51 -2.99 15.86
C LEU A 116 4.99 -3.02 17.32
N GLY A 117 4.08 -2.86 18.28
CA GLY A 117 4.42 -2.67 19.68
C GLY A 117 5.28 -1.44 19.99
N LYS A 118 5.54 -0.52 19.03
CA LYS A 118 6.52 0.58 19.13
C LYS A 118 7.98 0.10 19.28
N SER A 119 8.31 -1.08 18.74
CA SER A 119 9.62 -1.72 18.87
C SER A 119 10.79 -0.85 18.37
N TRP A 120 10.58 0.00 17.36
CA TRP A 120 11.61 0.91 16.83
C TRP A 120 12.19 1.86 17.87
N ARG A 121 11.48 2.14 18.97
CA ARG A 121 11.99 2.97 20.08
C ARG A 121 13.19 2.31 20.79
N HIS A 122 13.35 0.99 20.68
CA HIS A 122 14.54 0.30 21.19
C HIS A 122 15.75 0.39 20.25
N ALA A 123 15.55 0.72 18.96
CA ALA A 123 16.61 0.69 17.95
C ALA A 123 17.87 1.51 18.30
N PRO A 124 17.77 2.77 18.77
CA PRO A 124 18.96 3.56 19.13
C PRO A 124 19.79 2.89 20.22
N LYS A 125 19.11 2.41 21.28
CA LYS A 125 19.79 1.80 22.43
C LYS A 125 20.32 0.41 22.10
N LEU A 126 19.64 -0.35 21.24
CA LEU A 126 20.13 -1.64 20.76
C LEU A 126 21.40 -1.50 19.91
N LYS A 127 21.48 -0.49 19.04
CA LYS A 127 22.71 -0.18 18.30
C LYS A 127 23.86 0.16 19.24
N GLU A 128 23.62 0.99 20.25
CA GLU A 128 24.62 1.33 21.27
C GLU A 128 25.08 0.09 22.06
N LEU A 129 24.13 -0.74 22.51
CA LEU A 129 24.42 -1.99 23.23
C LEU A 129 25.21 -2.97 22.35
N ALA A 130 24.88 -3.08 21.07
CA ALA A 130 25.59 -3.94 20.13
C ALA A 130 27.03 -3.47 19.91
N GLN A 131 27.25 -2.15 19.76
CA GLN A 131 28.59 -1.58 19.64
C GLN A 131 29.43 -1.78 20.92
N ASN A 132 28.83 -1.62 22.10
CA ASN A 132 29.51 -1.86 23.37
C ASN A 132 29.85 -3.36 23.56
N TYR A 133 28.93 -4.25 23.20
CA TYR A 133 29.14 -5.69 23.25
C TYR A 133 30.21 -6.17 22.26
N ALA A 134 30.40 -5.46 21.13
CA ALA A 134 31.46 -5.74 20.16
C ALA A 134 32.86 -5.63 20.79
N GLN A 135 33.04 -4.67 21.72
CA GLN A 135 34.32 -4.40 22.38
C GLN A 135 34.64 -5.46 23.44
N ASP A 136 33.63 -5.87 24.21
CA ASP A 136 33.77 -6.92 25.23
C ASP A 136 32.52 -7.82 25.27
N MET A 137 32.62 -8.96 24.58
CA MET A 137 31.53 -9.95 24.47
C MET A 137 31.24 -10.68 25.79
N SER A 138 32.14 -10.58 26.78
CA SER A 138 31.93 -11.17 28.10
C SER A 138 31.08 -10.28 29.01
N ASN A 139 31.00 -8.99 28.69
CA ASN A 139 30.30 -8.01 29.49
C ASN A 139 28.79 -7.96 29.16
N THR A 140 28.02 -8.81 29.84
CA THR A 140 26.56 -8.84 29.72
C THR A 140 25.82 -7.93 30.71
N GLN A 141 26.53 -7.15 31.53
CA GLN A 141 25.91 -6.28 32.54
C GLN A 141 25.00 -5.20 31.93
N PRO A 142 25.39 -4.49 30.85
CA PRO A 142 24.54 -3.48 30.24
C PRO A 142 23.22 -4.05 29.68
N LEU A 143 23.25 -5.31 29.24
CA LEU A 143 22.07 -6.02 28.74
C LEU A 143 21.13 -6.40 29.87
N ALA A 144 21.68 -6.88 31.00
CA ALA A 144 20.91 -7.19 32.18
C ALA A 144 20.25 -5.94 32.78
N GLU A 145 20.98 -4.82 32.88
CA GLU A 145 20.43 -3.54 33.33
C GLU A 145 19.30 -3.04 32.41
N TYR A 146 19.47 -3.20 31.10
CA TYR A 146 18.44 -2.81 30.13
C TYR A 146 17.16 -3.63 30.29
N TRP A 147 17.30 -4.95 30.50
CA TRP A 147 16.18 -5.85 30.78
C TRP A 147 15.44 -5.47 32.06
N GLU A 148 16.16 -5.29 33.18
CA GLU A 148 15.52 -5.01 34.48
C GLU A 148 14.68 -3.71 34.47
N ASN A 149 15.13 -2.71 33.71
CA ASN A 149 14.45 -1.43 33.59
C ASN A 149 13.17 -1.48 32.75
N LEU A 150 13.08 -2.40 31.77
CA LEU A 150 12.05 -2.38 30.73
C LEU A 150 11.28 -3.70 30.59
N GLN A 151 11.53 -4.70 31.43
CA GLN A 151 10.80 -5.97 31.39
C GLN A 151 9.29 -5.75 31.57
N THR A 152 8.50 -6.47 30.79
CA THR A 152 7.04 -6.46 30.92
C THR A 152 6.67 -7.12 32.25
N ARG A 153 6.04 -6.38 33.15
CA ARG A 153 5.55 -6.93 34.43
C ARG A 153 4.21 -7.63 34.18
N GLU A 154 4.00 -8.80 34.80
CA GLU A 154 2.78 -9.62 34.62
C GLU A 154 1.46 -8.84 34.80
N SER A 155 1.47 -7.78 35.61
CA SER A 155 0.32 -6.89 35.80
C SER A 155 -0.15 -6.17 34.53
N ASP A 156 0.73 -5.95 33.55
CA ASP A 156 0.40 -5.27 32.29
C ASP A 156 -0.15 -6.22 31.22
N LEU A 157 0.09 -7.54 31.36
CA LEU A 157 -0.45 -8.57 30.46
C LEU A 157 -1.91 -8.92 30.79
N SER A 158 -2.32 -8.78 32.06
CA SER A 158 -3.69 -9.08 32.54
C SER A 158 -4.67 -7.89 32.40
N ALA A 159 -4.18 -6.69 32.12
CA ALA A 159 -5.03 -5.48 32.05
C ALA A 159 -5.50 -5.14 30.63
N MET A 160 -5.10 -5.92 29.63
CA MET A 160 -5.37 -5.64 28.22
C MET A 160 -6.35 -6.67 27.66
N PRO A 161 -7.48 -6.24 27.06
CA PRO A 161 -8.49 -7.18 26.57
C PRO A 161 -7.91 -8.07 25.46
N PRO A 162 -8.32 -9.36 25.39
CA PRO A 162 -7.97 -10.24 24.29
C PRO A 162 -8.70 -9.75 23.03
N ASP A 163 -7.99 -9.75 21.91
CA ASP A 163 -8.51 -9.53 20.56
C ASP A 163 -9.47 -8.34 20.41
N SER A 164 -8.93 -7.13 20.50
CA SER A 164 -9.58 -5.96 19.88
C SER A 164 -8.99 -5.75 18.49
N PRO A 165 -9.81 -5.65 17.43
CA PRO A 165 -9.33 -5.41 16.08
C PRO A 165 -8.50 -4.13 16.09
N LEU A 166 -7.41 -4.11 15.32
CA LEU A 166 -6.48 -2.98 15.17
C LEU A 166 -7.22 -1.64 15.05
N GLU A 167 -7.51 -0.98 16.18
CA GLU A 167 -8.29 0.25 16.21
C GLU A 167 -7.46 1.38 15.60
N SER A 168 -7.96 1.88 14.48
CA SER A 168 -7.52 3.13 13.85
C SER A 168 -8.25 4.34 14.46
N PRO A 169 -7.66 5.55 14.39
CA PRO A 169 -7.67 6.52 15.49
C PRO A 169 -8.90 7.42 15.67
N LEU A 170 -9.93 7.31 14.84
CA LEU A 170 -10.96 8.36 14.73
C LEU A 170 -12.29 8.07 15.44
N SER A 171 -12.38 7.01 16.24
CA SER A 171 -13.58 6.71 17.03
C SER A 171 -13.84 7.67 18.21
N PHE A 172 -13.06 8.76 18.36
CA PHE A 172 -13.20 9.71 19.49
C PHE A 172 -13.81 11.08 19.15
N ARG A 173 -14.34 11.32 17.95
CA ARG A 173 -15.01 12.60 17.62
C ARG A 173 -16.53 12.56 17.43
N LEU A 174 -17.19 11.43 17.71
CA LEU A 174 -18.65 11.36 17.71
C LEU A 174 -19.22 10.77 19.02
N ARG A 175 -18.82 11.31 20.18
CA ARG A 175 -19.73 11.36 21.33
C ARG A 175 -20.18 12.79 21.52
N ALA A 176 -21.36 13.07 20.97
CA ALA A 176 -22.13 14.26 21.23
C ALA A 176 -22.30 14.48 22.73
N HIS A 177 -22.36 15.77 23.10
CA HIS A 177 -22.59 16.27 24.44
C HIS A 177 -23.69 15.53 25.22
N GLY A 178 -23.38 15.18 26.46
CA GLY A 178 -24.36 14.95 27.51
C GLY A 178 -24.11 13.71 28.36
N ASP A 179 -23.15 13.76 29.30
CA ASP A 179 -23.44 13.51 30.72
C ASP A 179 -22.20 13.83 31.58
N ARG A 180 -22.42 14.42 32.76
CA ARG A 180 -21.38 14.67 33.78
C ARG A 180 -21.53 13.62 34.87
N THR A 181 -20.46 12.89 35.21
CA THR A 181 -19.91 12.79 36.59
C THR A 181 -18.71 11.83 36.67
N ASP A 182 -17.63 12.37 37.28
CA ASP A 182 -16.61 11.79 38.17
C ASP A 182 -15.61 10.66 37.80
N SER A 183 -14.37 10.96 38.24
CA SER A 183 -13.25 10.10 38.67
C SER A 183 -12.18 9.64 37.65
N ILE A 184 -11.14 10.49 37.54
CA ILE A 184 -9.70 10.23 37.75
C ILE A 184 -9.11 8.83 37.35
N HIS A 185 -8.12 8.91 36.45
CA HIS A 185 -7.09 7.93 36.03
C HIS A 185 -7.49 6.75 35.15
N ARG A 186 -7.22 6.86 33.83
CA ARG A 186 -6.73 5.77 32.96
C ARG A 186 -6.03 6.33 31.72
N GLY A 187 -4.81 5.85 31.47
CA GLY A 187 -3.97 6.22 30.33
C GLY A 187 -4.63 5.84 29.01
N ARG A 188 -4.82 6.82 28.13
CA ARG A 188 -5.29 6.60 26.76
C ARG A 188 -4.08 6.25 25.89
N ALA A 189 -4.13 5.07 25.28
CA ALA A 189 -3.25 4.72 24.17
C ALA A 189 -3.62 5.59 22.96
N PHE A 190 -2.92 6.72 22.80
CA PHE A 190 -3.04 7.57 21.61
C PHE A 190 -2.45 6.82 20.42
N SER A 191 -3.27 6.56 19.40
CA SER A 191 -2.86 5.86 18.19
C SER A 191 -1.82 6.66 17.41
N ASP A 192 -0.73 6.03 16.96
CA ASP A 192 0.38 6.69 16.26
C ASP A 192 0.02 7.26 14.87
N ALA A 193 -1.18 7.00 14.33
CA ALA A 193 -1.66 7.77 13.17
C ALA A 193 -2.17 9.17 13.55
N ILE A 194 -2.58 9.41 14.81
CA ILE A 194 -2.78 10.78 15.32
C ILE A 194 -1.43 11.45 15.64
N MET A 195 -0.33 10.69 15.77
CA MET A 195 1.00 11.29 15.81
C MET A 195 1.41 11.92 14.46
N LEU A 196 0.69 11.59 13.39
CA LEU A 196 0.74 12.27 12.08
C LEU A 196 -0.35 13.37 11.93
N GLU A 197 -1.26 13.54 12.90
CA GLU A 197 -2.33 14.56 12.86
C GLU A 197 -2.20 15.58 14.01
N THR A 198 -1.24 15.38 14.92
CA THR A 198 -0.87 16.33 15.97
C THR A 198 0.40 17.05 15.56
N PRO A 199 0.55 18.36 15.87
CA PRO A 199 1.69 19.17 15.43
C PRO A 199 2.95 18.84 16.24
N ARG A 200 3.41 17.58 16.18
CA ARG A 200 4.76 17.16 16.55
C ARG A 200 5.53 16.99 15.24
N PRO A 201 6.48 17.89 14.92
CA PRO A 201 6.98 18.07 13.55
C PRO A 201 8.00 17.02 13.07
N ALA A 202 8.23 15.92 13.79
CA ALA A 202 9.17 14.89 13.34
C ALA A 202 8.77 13.50 13.85
N LEU A 203 8.77 12.53 12.93
CA LEU A 203 8.75 11.10 13.28
C LEU A 203 9.89 10.79 14.27
N THR A 204 9.65 9.86 15.20
CA THR A 204 10.73 9.43 16.10
C THR A 204 11.86 8.78 15.29
N PRO A 205 13.13 8.92 15.70
CA PRO A 205 14.25 8.26 15.03
C PRO A 205 13.99 6.76 14.84
N PHE A 206 14.41 6.20 13.71
CA PHE A 206 14.22 4.79 13.32
C PHE A 206 12.77 4.32 13.17
N HIS A 207 11.77 5.22 13.22
CA HIS A 207 10.40 4.84 12.89
C HIS A 207 10.35 4.36 11.43
N PRO A 208 9.78 3.17 11.12
CA PRO A 208 9.76 2.63 9.76
C PRO A 208 9.20 3.59 8.71
N ALA A 209 8.12 4.33 9.01
CA ALA A 209 7.57 5.39 8.14
C ALA A 209 8.57 6.48 7.71
N SER A 210 9.74 6.60 8.34
CA SER A 210 10.77 7.52 7.87
C SER A 210 11.34 7.14 6.49
N SER A 211 11.12 5.89 6.03
CA SER A 211 11.49 5.47 4.68
C SER A 211 10.49 5.84 3.59
N LEU A 212 9.31 6.41 3.91
CA LEU A 212 8.25 6.71 2.93
C LEU A 212 8.74 7.55 1.75
N SER A 213 9.50 8.60 2.03
CA SER A 213 10.07 9.48 1.00
C SER A 213 11.03 8.72 0.08
N ASN A 214 11.88 7.85 0.66
CA ASN A 214 12.78 6.98 -0.09
C ASN A 214 12.01 5.88 -0.86
N PHE A 215 10.92 5.36 -0.31
CA PHE A 215 10.05 4.38 -0.97
C PHE A 215 9.43 4.98 -2.23
N LEU A 216 8.89 6.19 -2.14
CA LEU A 216 8.36 6.94 -3.28
C LEU A 216 9.42 7.15 -4.36
N ASP A 217 10.60 7.65 -3.99
CA ASP A 217 11.68 7.87 -4.94
C ASP A 217 12.19 6.56 -5.56
N SER A 218 12.32 5.47 -4.78
CA SER A 218 12.88 4.21 -5.28
C SER A 218 11.95 3.49 -6.26
N PHE A 219 10.65 3.51 -6.02
CA PHE A 219 9.67 2.85 -6.89
C PHE A 219 9.20 3.72 -8.04
N GLY A 220 9.24 5.04 -7.89
CA GLY A 220 8.73 5.94 -8.92
C GLY A 220 7.24 5.67 -9.21
N PRO A 221 6.83 5.71 -10.48
CA PRO A 221 5.47 5.35 -10.90
C PRO A 221 5.00 3.95 -10.48
N LEU A 222 5.91 2.99 -10.27
CA LEU A 222 5.56 1.61 -9.89
C LEU A 222 4.91 1.50 -8.50
N ILE A 223 4.95 2.57 -7.69
CA ILE A 223 4.27 2.59 -6.39
C ILE A 223 2.76 2.38 -6.53
N PHE A 224 2.15 2.87 -7.61
CA PHE A 224 0.70 2.79 -7.84
C PHE A 224 0.20 1.38 -8.20
N PRO A 225 0.76 0.66 -9.20
CA PRO A 225 0.36 -0.71 -9.45
C PRO A 225 0.68 -1.64 -8.27
N LEU A 226 1.78 -1.39 -7.54
CA LEU A 226 2.09 -2.14 -6.32
C LEU A 226 1.07 -1.89 -5.20
N TYR A 227 0.69 -0.62 -4.98
CA TYR A 227 -0.38 -0.26 -4.05
C TYR A 227 -1.72 -0.91 -4.42
N ARG A 228 -2.08 -0.91 -5.71
CA ARG A 228 -3.30 -1.57 -6.22
C ARG A 228 -3.29 -3.08 -5.95
N ALA A 229 -2.15 -3.75 -6.17
CA ALA A 229 -2.02 -5.17 -5.83
C ALA A 229 -2.24 -5.44 -4.32
N VAL A 230 -1.81 -4.54 -3.43
CA VAL A 230 -2.02 -4.69 -1.99
C VAL A 230 -3.45 -4.34 -1.55
N LEU A 231 -4.14 -3.43 -2.24
CA LEU A 231 -5.58 -3.23 -2.07
C LEU A 231 -6.39 -4.48 -2.43
N LEU A 232 -5.90 -5.27 -3.39
CA LEU A 232 -6.41 -6.60 -3.72
C LEU A 232 -5.97 -7.70 -2.75
N ARG A 233 -5.33 -7.32 -1.63
CA ARG A 233 -4.89 -8.24 -0.55
C ARG A 233 -3.98 -9.38 -1.02
N LYS A 234 -3.24 -9.13 -2.10
CA LYS A 234 -2.22 -10.04 -2.62
C LYS A 234 -1.07 -10.18 -1.61
N ARG A 235 -0.50 -11.38 -1.54
CA ARG A 235 0.70 -11.70 -0.75
C ARG A 235 1.94 -11.15 -1.46
N VAL A 236 2.63 -10.20 -0.84
CA VAL A 236 3.76 -9.49 -1.46
C VAL A 236 5.08 -9.86 -0.79
N LEU A 237 6.04 -10.34 -1.58
CA LEU A 237 7.40 -10.63 -1.14
C LEU A 237 8.40 -9.67 -1.79
N PHE A 238 9.11 -8.91 -0.97
CA PHE A 238 10.27 -8.12 -1.40
C PHE A 238 11.54 -8.98 -1.32
N MET A 239 12.19 -9.22 -2.45
CA MET A 239 13.50 -9.84 -2.54
C MET A 239 14.57 -8.75 -2.62
N ALA A 240 15.53 -8.78 -1.70
CA ALA A 240 16.56 -7.76 -1.57
C ALA A 240 17.90 -8.34 -1.14
N GLU A 241 18.98 -7.61 -1.40
CA GLU A 241 20.27 -7.88 -0.76
C GLU A 241 20.37 -7.11 0.57
N PRO A 242 21.10 -7.63 1.57
CA PRO A 242 21.41 -6.86 2.78
C PRO A 242 22.07 -5.51 2.45
N PRO A 243 21.75 -4.43 3.18
CA PRO A 243 21.02 -4.38 4.45
C PRO A 243 19.48 -4.48 4.32
N VAL A 244 18.86 -5.22 5.24
CA VAL A 244 17.44 -5.57 5.32
C VAL A 244 16.60 -4.47 5.97
N HIS A 245 17.23 -3.52 6.67
CA HIS A 245 16.52 -2.38 7.30
C HIS A 245 15.65 -1.60 6.31
N VAL A 246 16.18 -1.30 5.11
CA VAL A 246 15.45 -0.51 4.09
C VAL A 246 14.25 -1.28 3.54
N PRO A 247 14.38 -2.55 3.08
CA PRO A 247 13.23 -3.37 2.72
C PRO A 247 12.18 -3.50 3.83
N CYS A 248 12.60 -3.64 5.10
CA CYS A 248 11.67 -3.67 6.24
C CYS A 248 10.85 -2.37 6.36
N GLY A 249 11.47 -1.22 6.10
CA GLY A 249 10.80 0.06 6.00
C GLY A 249 9.73 0.05 4.90
N TYR A 250 10.08 -0.39 3.69
CA TYR A 250 9.14 -0.48 2.56
C TYR A 250 7.95 -1.41 2.83
N VAL A 251 8.16 -2.54 3.52
CA VAL A 251 7.08 -3.43 3.98
C VAL A 251 6.09 -2.69 4.87
N TYR A 252 6.59 -1.86 5.79
CA TYR A 252 5.73 -1.04 6.64
C TYR A 252 5.03 0.06 5.86
N ASP A 253 5.75 0.78 5.01
CA ASP A 253 5.23 1.90 4.21
C ASP A 253 4.10 1.43 3.30
N LEU A 254 4.30 0.35 2.56
CA LEU A 254 3.28 -0.21 1.67
C LEU A 254 2.03 -0.65 2.46
N SER A 255 2.20 -1.27 3.63
CA SER A 255 1.05 -1.61 4.50
C SER A 255 0.28 -0.37 4.97
N LEU A 256 0.97 0.74 5.17
CA LEU A 256 0.39 2.00 5.64
C LEU A 256 -0.35 2.71 4.51
N LEU A 257 0.22 2.73 3.30
CA LEU A 257 -0.41 3.33 2.12
C LEU A 257 -1.65 2.55 1.67
N ALA A 258 -1.64 1.22 1.74
CA ALA A 258 -2.75 0.35 1.35
C ALA A 258 -3.73 0.00 2.50
N SER A 259 -3.71 0.79 3.58
CA SER A 259 -4.66 0.68 4.70
C SER A 259 -6.00 1.30 4.32
N LEU A 260 -7.09 0.54 4.48
CA LEU A 260 -8.45 1.01 4.26
C LEU A 260 -8.89 1.95 5.39
N PRO A 261 -9.32 3.19 5.09
CA PRO A 261 -9.93 4.08 6.08
C PRO A 261 -11.20 3.49 6.71
N ASN A 262 -11.33 3.59 8.04
CA ASN A 262 -12.52 3.10 8.76
C ASN A 262 -13.84 3.76 8.30
N SER A 263 -13.77 4.97 7.76
CA SER A 263 -14.92 5.69 7.20
C SER A 263 -15.56 4.96 6.01
N LEU A 264 -14.84 4.03 5.38
CA LEU A 264 -15.34 3.23 4.26
C LEU A 264 -16.00 1.93 4.69
N LEU A 265 -15.76 1.46 5.94
CA LEU A 265 -16.35 0.20 6.42
C LEU A 265 -17.88 0.17 6.34
N PRO A 266 -18.62 1.28 6.62
CA PRO A 266 -20.07 1.29 6.45
C PRO A 266 -20.56 1.15 5.00
N LEU A 267 -19.71 1.40 4.00
CA LEU A 267 -20.03 1.27 2.57
C LEU A 267 -19.86 -0.17 2.06
N LEU A 268 -19.26 -1.04 2.87
CA LEU A 268 -18.90 -2.40 2.51
C LEU A 268 -19.87 -3.42 3.14
N PRO A 269 -20.07 -4.59 2.50
CA PRO A 269 -20.84 -5.68 3.09
C PRO A 269 -20.26 -6.11 4.44
N GLN A 270 -21.07 -6.31 5.48
CA GLN A 270 -20.57 -6.56 6.84
C GLN A 270 -19.95 -7.96 7.04
N ASN A 271 -20.21 -8.91 6.14
CA ASN A 271 -19.81 -10.30 6.29
C ASN A 271 -18.62 -10.64 5.39
N GLY A 272 -17.60 -11.30 5.96
CA GLY A 272 -16.48 -11.84 5.20
C GLY A 272 -15.55 -10.78 4.62
N LEU A 273 -15.41 -9.62 5.28
CA LEU A 273 -14.49 -8.59 4.82
C LEU A 273 -13.04 -8.99 5.04
N PRO A 274 -12.17 -8.74 4.04
CA PRO A 274 -10.74 -8.90 4.25
C PRO A 274 -10.24 -7.87 5.28
N PRO A 275 -9.08 -8.12 5.91
CA PRO A 275 -8.55 -7.21 6.92
C PRO A 275 -8.37 -5.79 6.34
N PRO A 276 -8.72 -4.72 7.08
CA PRO A 276 -8.61 -3.34 6.60
C PRO A 276 -7.16 -2.91 6.37
N ARG A 277 -6.18 -3.59 6.97
CA ARG A 277 -4.76 -3.38 6.73
C ARG A 277 -4.06 -4.72 6.49
N PRO A 278 -3.22 -4.84 5.45
CA PRO A 278 -2.41 -6.04 5.24
C PRO A 278 -1.37 -6.20 6.35
N ARG A 279 -1.05 -7.44 6.72
CA ARG A 279 -0.10 -7.74 7.79
C ARG A 279 1.34 -7.52 7.32
N SER A 280 2.14 -6.82 8.11
CA SER A 280 3.58 -6.67 7.87
C SER A 280 4.35 -7.76 8.62
N LEU A 281 4.90 -8.73 7.91
CA LEU A 281 5.74 -9.79 8.48
C LEU A 281 7.22 -9.39 8.59
N PHE A 282 7.63 -8.36 7.84
CA PHE A 282 9.02 -7.90 7.71
C PHE A 282 9.93 -9.02 7.21
N ASN A 283 11.11 -9.20 7.81
CA ASN A 283 12.07 -10.21 7.40
C ASN A 283 11.51 -11.61 7.64
N VAL A 284 11.43 -12.39 6.56
CA VAL A 284 11.06 -13.81 6.56
C VAL A 284 12.17 -14.62 5.91
N GLY A 285 12.43 -15.81 6.44
CA GLY A 285 13.46 -16.71 5.93
C GLY A 285 12.93 -18.08 5.54
N ILE A 286 13.85 -19.00 5.21
CA ILE A 286 13.52 -20.40 4.90
C ILE A 286 12.74 -21.09 6.03
N HIS A 287 13.00 -20.71 7.28
CA HIS A 287 12.32 -21.26 8.46
C HIS A 287 10.85 -20.86 8.55
N ASP A 288 10.43 -19.78 7.87
CA ASP A 288 9.04 -19.33 7.84
C ASP A 288 8.22 -20.01 6.73
N ILE A 289 8.84 -20.81 5.85
CA ILE A 289 8.14 -21.47 4.75
C ILE A 289 6.93 -22.31 5.21
N PRO A 290 7.01 -23.12 6.29
CA PRO A 290 5.83 -23.86 6.76
C PRO A 290 4.67 -22.93 7.16
N TYR A 291 4.98 -21.79 7.79
CA TYR A 291 4.01 -20.77 8.14
C TYR A 291 3.45 -20.06 6.90
N LEU A 292 4.28 -19.67 5.94
CA LEU A 292 3.79 -19.06 4.69
C LEU A 292 2.92 -20.03 3.87
N SER A 293 3.23 -21.33 3.94
CA SER A 293 2.50 -22.38 3.23
C SER A 293 1.08 -22.59 3.76
N SER A 294 0.79 -22.24 5.02
CA SER A 294 -0.56 -22.38 5.58
C SER A 294 -1.59 -21.45 4.93
N PHE A 295 -1.13 -20.38 4.28
CA PHE A 295 -1.99 -19.42 3.59
C PHE A 295 -2.23 -19.77 2.11
N VAL A 296 -1.59 -20.82 1.60
CA VAL A 296 -1.72 -21.20 0.18
C VAL A 296 -3.13 -21.73 -0.09
N GLY A 297 -3.84 -21.09 -1.02
CA GLY A 297 -5.22 -21.46 -1.37
C GLY A 297 -6.28 -20.95 -0.38
N VAL A 298 -5.88 -20.18 0.64
CA VAL A 298 -6.81 -19.55 1.58
C VAL A 298 -7.26 -18.22 1.01
N SER A 299 -8.57 -17.97 1.01
CA SER A 299 -9.12 -16.67 0.58
C SER A 299 -8.84 -15.58 1.63
N PRO A 300 -8.53 -14.33 1.22
CA PRO A 300 -8.38 -13.19 2.13
C PRO A 300 -9.59 -12.90 3.02
N ASN A 301 -10.77 -13.42 2.63
CA ASN A 301 -12.01 -13.27 3.38
C ASN A 301 -12.19 -14.38 4.43
N ALA A 302 -11.44 -15.47 4.34
CA ALA A 302 -11.53 -16.63 5.23
C ALA A 302 -10.53 -16.57 6.39
N ASP A 303 -9.33 -16.04 6.14
CA ASP A 303 -8.28 -15.87 7.14
C ASP A 303 -7.67 -14.47 7.02
N HIS A 304 -7.79 -13.69 8.09
CA HIS A 304 -7.23 -12.34 8.18
C HIS A 304 -5.70 -12.32 8.05
N ASP A 305 -5.02 -13.43 8.32
CA ASP A 305 -3.56 -13.52 8.22
C ASP A 305 -3.07 -13.87 6.81
N SER A 306 -3.96 -14.26 5.89
CA SER A 306 -3.60 -14.66 4.53
C SER A 306 -3.10 -13.49 3.66
N ALA A 307 -3.41 -12.25 4.02
CA ALA A 307 -2.98 -11.04 3.33
C ALA A 307 -1.77 -10.39 4.02
N TRP A 308 -0.57 -10.64 3.49
CA TRP A 308 0.67 -10.21 4.11
C TRP A 308 1.68 -9.57 3.14
N ILE A 309 2.59 -8.80 3.72
CA ILE A 309 3.73 -8.16 3.06
C ILE A 309 4.99 -8.52 3.84
N ALA A 310 6.00 -9.04 3.17
CA ALA A 310 7.26 -9.48 3.77
C ALA A 310 8.46 -9.11 2.91
N CYS A 311 9.66 -9.12 3.49
CA CYS A 311 10.93 -9.01 2.78
C CYS A 311 11.83 -10.19 3.10
N SER A 312 12.74 -10.52 2.19
CA SER A 312 13.71 -11.59 2.41
C SER A 312 14.99 -11.34 1.61
N THR A 313 16.07 -11.93 2.09
CA THR A 313 17.34 -12.05 1.39
C THR A 313 17.59 -13.47 0.87
N ASP A 314 16.69 -14.41 1.18
CA ASP A 314 16.79 -15.81 0.79
C ASP A 314 16.17 -16.03 -0.60
N SER A 315 17.02 -16.15 -1.62
CA SER A 315 16.59 -16.42 -3.00
C SER A 315 15.81 -17.73 -3.17
N VAL A 316 15.90 -18.65 -2.20
CA VAL A 316 15.11 -19.89 -2.14
C VAL A 316 13.61 -19.60 -2.16
N LEU A 317 13.16 -18.51 -1.55
CA LEU A 317 11.74 -18.14 -1.56
C LEU A 317 11.28 -17.78 -2.98
N SER A 318 12.09 -17.12 -3.79
CA SER A 318 11.75 -16.76 -5.18
C SER A 318 11.46 -17.98 -6.08
N VAL A 319 11.99 -19.15 -5.72
CA VAL A 319 11.76 -20.41 -6.46
C VAL A 319 10.42 -21.05 -6.14
N LYS A 320 9.70 -20.53 -5.13
CA LYS A 320 8.42 -21.04 -4.62
C LYS A 320 7.28 -20.05 -4.86
N PRO A 321 6.83 -19.86 -6.12
CA PRO A 321 5.80 -18.88 -6.48
C PRO A 321 4.42 -19.21 -5.89
N GLU A 322 4.21 -20.39 -5.32
CA GLU A 322 2.98 -20.73 -4.59
C GLU A 322 2.82 -19.91 -3.29
N LEU A 323 3.93 -19.45 -2.72
CA LEU A 323 3.94 -18.77 -1.41
C LEU A 323 3.44 -17.32 -1.50
N PHE A 324 3.60 -16.65 -2.65
CA PHE A 324 3.27 -15.24 -2.82
C PHE A 324 2.54 -15.01 -4.14
N ASP A 325 1.83 -13.89 -4.25
CA ASP A 325 1.15 -13.49 -5.48
C ASP A 325 1.98 -12.42 -6.23
N VAL A 326 2.79 -11.65 -5.51
CA VAL A 326 3.64 -10.59 -6.07
C VAL A 326 5.08 -10.72 -5.56
N LEU A 327 6.04 -10.75 -6.49
CA LEU A 327 7.47 -10.67 -6.20
C LEU A 327 8.00 -9.29 -6.59
N VAL A 328 8.59 -8.60 -5.63
CA VAL A 328 9.28 -7.31 -5.84
C VAL A 328 10.77 -7.56 -5.72
N THR A 329 11.52 -7.46 -6.82
CA THR A 329 12.99 -7.57 -6.79
C THR A 329 13.58 -6.17 -6.70
N LEU A 330 14.22 -5.87 -5.56
CA LEU A 330 14.89 -4.60 -5.35
C LEU A 330 16.25 -4.57 -6.07
N PRO A 331 16.64 -3.42 -6.63
CA PRO A 331 17.98 -3.23 -7.17
C PRO A 331 19.04 -3.42 -6.07
N PRO A 332 20.21 -3.96 -6.42
CA PRO A 332 21.28 -4.14 -5.43
C PRO A 332 21.79 -2.78 -4.93
N PRO A 333 22.34 -2.68 -3.71
CA PRO A 333 22.70 -1.40 -3.09
C PRO A 333 23.67 -0.52 -3.90
N HIS A 334 24.53 -1.13 -4.70
CA HIS A 334 25.51 -0.44 -5.55
C HIS A 334 24.86 0.29 -6.75
N SER A 335 23.63 -0.07 -7.12
CA SER A 335 22.90 0.55 -8.24
C SER A 335 22.52 2.01 -7.97
N ARG A 336 22.57 2.47 -6.70
CA ARG A 336 22.33 3.87 -6.32
C ARG A 336 23.28 4.86 -6.99
N ASN A 337 24.47 4.42 -7.36
CA ASN A 337 25.50 5.24 -8.01
C ASN A 337 25.55 5.03 -9.53
N ALA A 338 24.59 4.29 -10.11
CA ALA A 338 24.51 4.10 -11.55
C ALA A 338 24.18 5.42 -12.26
N ALA A 339 24.69 5.59 -13.49
CA ALA A 339 24.45 6.78 -14.29
C ALA A 339 22.96 6.97 -14.63
N GLU A 340 22.25 5.86 -14.81
CA GLU A 340 20.81 5.82 -14.99
C GLU A 340 20.14 5.19 -13.78
N LYS A 341 18.97 5.70 -13.43
CA LYS A 341 18.21 5.22 -12.29
C LYS A 341 17.64 3.82 -12.57
N VAL A 342 18.04 2.86 -11.73
CA VAL A 342 17.54 1.48 -11.80
C VAL A 342 16.32 1.35 -10.88
N PHE A 343 15.17 0.98 -11.46
CA PHE A 343 13.93 0.75 -10.71
C PHE A 343 13.78 -0.71 -10.29
N PRO A 344 13.02 -0.99 -9.21
CA PRO A 344 12.61 -2.33 -8.85
C PRO A 344 11.80 -3.02 -9.95
N THR A 345 11.88 -4.35 -10.00
CA THR A 345 11.01 -5.16 -10.86
C THR A 345 9.88 -5.75 -10.05
N VAL A 346 8.64 -5.55 -10.48
CA VAL A 346 7.43 -6.08 -9.83
C VAL A 346 6.82 -7.14 -10.74
N SER A 347 6.67 -8.37 -10.26
CA SER A 347 6.10 -9.49 -11.04
C SER A 347 4.90 -10.10 -10.31
N ILE A 348 3.78 -10.26 -11.01
CA ILE A 348 2.60 -10.98 -10.52
C ILE A 348 2.65 -12.43 -10.99
N PHE A 349 2.34 -13.34 -10.08
CA PHE A 349 2.19 -14.78 -10.35
C PHE A 349 0.72 -15.15 -10.23
N HIS A 350 0.17 -15.77 -11.27
CA HIS A 350 -1.21 -16.25 -11.25
C HIS A 350 -1.31 -17.55 -10.44
N THR A 351 -2.22 -17.57 -9.46
CA THR A 351 -2.35 -18.64 -8.45
C THR A 351 -2.90 -19.97 -8.98
N GLN A 352 -3.20 -20.09 -10.27
CA GLN A 352 -3.60 -21.36 -10.89
C GLN A 352 -2.91 -21.59 -12.23
N PRO A 353 -1.75 -22.27 -12.28
CA PRO A 353 -1.29 -22.84 -13.54
C PRO A 353 -2.30 -23.91 -13.97
N ALA A 354 -2.89 -23.76 -15.14
CA ALA A 354 -3.55 -24.87 -15.82
C ALA A 354 -2.58 -26.06 -15.85
N LYS A 355 -3.03 -27.24 -15.39
CA LYS A 355 -2.21 -28.45 -15.20
C LYS A 355 -1.10 -28.59 -16.25
N GLY A 356 0.15 -28.48 -15.81
CA GLY A 356 1.34 -28.81 -16.62
C GLY A 356 2.07 -27.63 -17.29
N LYS A 357 1.65 -26.37 -17.09
CA LYS A 357 2.41 -25.20 -17.58
C LYS A 357 3.21 -24.54 -16.46
N THR A 358 4.39 -24.01 -16.80
CA THR A 358 5.19 -23.14 -15.93
C THR A 358 4.33 -21.97 -15.45
N PRO A 359 4.44 -21.52 -14.19
CA PRO A 359 3.71 -20.37 -13.71
C PRO A 359 4.02 -19.16 -14.61
N HIS A 360 3.01 -18.63 -15.29
CA HIS A 360 3.16 -17.44 -16.11
C HIS A 360 3.27 -16.23 -15.16
N SER A 361 4.44 -15.61 -15.12
CA SER A 361 4.67 -14.35 -14.42
C SER A 361 4.49 -13.18 -15.38
N VAL A 362 3.75 -12.16 -14.97
CA VAL A 362 3.62 -10.91 -15.72
C VAL A 362 4.34 -9.80 -14.97
N VAL A 363 5.26 -9.11 -15.64
CA VAL A 363 5.93 -7.94 -15.07
C VAL A 363 4.94 -6.78 -15.08
N LEU A 364 4.66 -6.25 -13.90
CA LEU A 364 3.83 -5.05 -13.73
C LEU A 364 4.57 -3.81 -14.22
N LYS A 365 3.83 -2.97 -14.93
CA LYS A 365 4.23 -1.63 -15.34
C LYS A 365 3.23 -0.62 -14.80
N ALA A 366 3.70 0.60 -14.58
CA ALA A 366 2.83 1.72 -14.25
C ALA A 366 2.03 2.14 -15.49
N THR A 367 0.81 2.62 -15.28
CA THR A 367 0.02 3.18 -16.38
C THR A 367 0.56 4.55 -16.80
N GLN A 368 0.14 5.03 -17.97
CA GLN A 368 0.45 6.39 -18.40
C GLN A 368 -0.09 7.41 -17.40
N ARG A 369 -1.29 7.16 -16.86
CA ARG A 369 -1.85 7.96 -15.76
C ARG A 369 -1.01 7.90 -14.48
N ASP A 370 -0.54 6.72 -14.07
CA ASP A 370 0.30 6.56 -12.88
C ASP A 370 1.62 7.36 -12.98
N ALA A 371 2.21 7.41 -14.18
CA ALA A 371 3.44 8.19 -14.42
C ALA A 371 3.21 9.70 -14.26
N ARG A 372 2.13 10.23 -14.84
CA ARG A 372 1.72 11.64 -14.69
C ARG A 372 1.39 11.96 -13.24
N ARG A 373 0.63 11.08 -12.59
CA ARG A 373 0.27 11.18 -11.18
C ARG A 373 1.49 11.23 -10.28
N TYR A 374 2.47 10.35 -10.50
CA TYR A 374 3.73 10.33 -9.75
C TYR A 374 4.46 11.67 -9.85
N TYR A 375 4.53 12.26 -11.04
CA TYR A 375 5.15 13.56 -11.25
C TYR A 375 4.42 14.67 -10.47
N THR A 376 3.09 14.74 -10.59
CA THR A 376 2.25 15.70 -9.86
C THR A 376 2.40 15.55 -8.35
N LEU A 377 2.41 14.31 -7.85
CA LEU A 377 2.63 14.00 -6.44
C LEU A 377 4.00 14.49 -5.95
N ARG A 378 5.07 14.17 -6.69
CA ARG A 378 6.44 14.58 -6.33
C ARG A 378 6.60 16.09 -6.32
N LYS A 379 6.06 16.78 -7.33
CA LYS A 379 6.03 18.24 -7.40
C LYS A 379 5.27 18.84 -6.22
N GLY A 380 4.08 18.32 -5.93
CA GLY A 380 3.27 18.77 -4.81
C GLY A 380 3.92 18.56 -3.44
N LEU A 381 4.59 17.42 -3.21
CA LEU A 381 5.31 17.17 -1.94
C LEU A 381 6.49 18.11 -1.73
N ARG A 382 7.18 18.54 -2.80
CA ARG A 382 8.23 19.58 -2.70
C ARG A 382 7.64 20.91 -2.24
N HIS A 383 6.48 21.30 -2.76
CA HIS A 383 5.78 22.52 -2.34
C HIS A 383 5.27 22.47 -0.91
N VAL A 384 4.88 21.29 -0.40
CA VAL A 384 4.50 21.11 1.01
C VAL A 384 5.73 21.18 1.94
N SER A 385 6.91 20.83 1.44
CA SER A 385 8.15 20.72 2.24
C SER A 385 9.03 21.98 2.22
N GLN A 386 8.99 22.82 1.17
CA GLN A 386 9.89 23.97 1.01
C GLN A 386 9.20 25.32 1.29
N ASN A 387 9.90 26.18 2.05
CA ASN A 387 9.62 27.62 2.14
C ASN A 387 9.59 28.25 0.74
N GLU A 388 8.72 29.24 0.52
CA GLU A 388 8.56 29.99 -0.74
C GLU A 388 9.82 30.73 -1.25
N ASP A 389 10.97 30.64 -0.58
CA ASP A 389 12.16 31.47 -0.82
C ASP A 389 13.24 30.86 -1.75
N ALA A 390 13.01 29.68 -2.32
CA ALA A 390 13.94 29.06 -3.29
C ALA A 390 13.30 28.91 -4.69
N ARG A 391 12.79 30.01 -5.25
CA ARG A 391 12.38 30.08 -6.66
C ARG A 391 13.58 30.38 -7.57
N THR A 392 14.52 29.45 -7.65
CA THR A 392 15.56 29.43 -8.69
C THR A 392 15.87 27.99 -9.02
N ASP A 393 15.10 27.42 -9.95
CA ASP A 393 15.47 26.34 -10.89
C ASP A 393 14.17 25.81 -11.52
N THR A 394 13.62 26.57 -12.47
CA THR A 394 12.43 26.17 -13.24
C THR A 394 12.78 25.48 -14.57
N ASP A 395 14.05 25.23 -14.84
CA ASP A 395 14.50 24.80 -16.18
C ASP A 395 14.74 23.28 -16.31
N ASP A 396 14.62 22.49 -15.23
CA ASP A 396 14.80 21.01 -15.27
C ASP A 396 13.45 20.24 -15.21
N ASP A 397 12.33 20.94 -15.02
CA ASP A 397 11.02 20.32 -14.74
C ASP A 397 10.22 19.95 -16.00
N SER A 398 10.56 20.52 -17.18
CA SER A 398 9.89 20.20 -18.46
C SER A 398 10.33 18.85 -19.05
N ASP A 399 11.52 18.37 -18.70
CA ASP A 399 12.09 17.12 -19.25
C ASP A 399 11.69 15.86 -18.45
N ALA A 400 11.10 16.01 -17.26
CA ALA A 400 10.76 14.86 -16.41
C ALA A 400 9.47 14.12 -16.85
N ALA A 401 8.49 14.81 -17.44
CA ALA A 401 7.28 14.17 -17.96
C ALA A 401 7.55 13.39 -19.26
N SER A 402 8.46 13.90 -20.11
CA SER A 402 8.95 13.22 -21.30
C SER A 402 9.87 12.04 -20.96
N THR A 403 10.59 12.09 -19.83
CA THR A 403 11.45 11.00 -19.34
C THR A 403 10.72 9.67 -19.10
N TYR A 404 9.45 9.71 -18.66
CA TYR A 404 8.69 8.48 -18.39
C TYR A 404 7.91 7.94 -19.58
N SER A 405 7.69 8.75 -20.62
CA SER A 405 6.99 8.30 -21.84
C SER A 405 7.76 7.20 -22.58
N SER A 406 9.09 7.15 -22.41
CA SER A 406 9.98 6.12 -22.97
C SER A 406 10.56 5.16 -21.92
N SER A 407 10.12 5.27 -20.65
CA SER A 407 10.69 4.49 -19.56
C SER A 407 10.19 3.03 -19.58
N PRO A 408 11.07 2.04 -19.36
CA PRO A 408 10.68 0.62 -19.44
C PRO A 408 9.67 0.19 -18.36
N ILE A 409 9.53 0.99 -17.29
CA ILE A 409 8.62 0.75 -16.18
C ILE A 409 7.19 1.27 -16.39
N VAL A 410 6.95 2.01 -17.49
CA VAL A 410 5.61 2.51 -17.87
C VAL A 410 5.11 1.72 -19.07
N GLU A 411 3.81 1.43 -19.12
CA GLU A 411 3.19 0.79 -20.27
C GLU A 411 3.27 1.69 -21.51
N PRO A 412 3.48 1.14 -22.72
CA PRO A 412 3.37 1.95 -23.93
C PRO A 412 1.92 2.44 -24.11
N LEU A 413 1.74 3.53 -24.85
CA LEU A 413 0.41 4.00 -25.24
C LEU A 413 -0.34 2.87 -25.96
N SER A 414 -1.59 2.63 -25.56
CA SER A 414 -2.42 1.62 -26.20
C SER A 414 -2.75 2.02 -27.64
N TRP A 415 -2.88 1.05 -28.53
CA TRP A 415 -3.28 1.30 -29.92
C TRP A 415 -4.63 2.00 -30.01
N ALA A 416 -5.58 1.64 -29.15
CA ALA A 416 -6.88 2.31 -29.07
C ALA A 416 -6.72 3.79 -28.73
N ARG A 417 -5.85 4.13 -27.77
CA ARG A 417 -5.56 5.53 -27.42
C ARG A 417 -4.88 6.25 -28.58
N LEU A 418 -3.86 5.65 -29.20
CA LEU A 418 -3.16 6.25 -30.36
C LEU A 418 -4.11 6.49 -31.54
N ALA A 419 -5.00 5.53 -31.82
CA ALA A 419 -6.00 5.67 -32.87
C ALA A 419 -7.00 6.78 -32.56
N TYR A 420 -7.48 6.86 -31.31
CA TYR A 420 -8.38 7.92 -30.85
C TYR A 420 -7.72 9.30 -30.96
N THR A 421 -6.54 9.49 -30.38
CA THR A 421 -5.85 10.80 -30.39
C THR A 421 -5.47 11.21 -31.80
N SER A 422 -5.03 10.26 -32.64
CA SER A 422 -4.77 10.53 -34.06
C SER A 422 -6.05 10.93 -34.78
N PHE A 423 -7.15 10.20 -34.58
CA PHE A 423 -8.44 10.52 -35.21
C PHE A 423 -8.96 11.89 -34.77
N ILE A 424 -8.92 12.21 -33.47
CA ILE A 424 -9.31 13.52 -32.96
C ILE A 424 -8.41 14.61 -33.51
N TRP A 425 -7.09 14.39 -33.58
CA TRP A 425 -6.17 15.33 -34.22
C TRP A 425 -6.53 15.56 -35.69
N TRP A 426 -6.78 14.50 -36.47
CA TRP A 426 -7.21 14.61 -37.87
C TRP A 426 -8.57 15.29 -38.03
N ALA A 427 -9.54 14.96 -37.17
CA ALA A 427 -10.89 15.52 -37.20
C ALA A 427 -10.91 17.00 -36.78
N SER A 428 -10.02 17.40 -35.88
CA SER A 428 -9.88 18.77 -35.38
C SER A 428 -8.87 19.61 -36.18
N ALA A 429 -8.06 19.01 -37.05
CA ALA A 429 -7.08 19.68 -37.91
C ALA A 429 -7.78 20.64 -38.90
N GLY A 430 -8.11 21.84 -38.42
CA GLY A 430 -8.82 22.88 -39.15
C GLY A 430 -9.67 23.81 -38.27
N GLU A 431 -10.06 23.37 -37.07
CA GLU A 431 -10.87 24.15 -36.13
C GLU A 431 -10.03 24.53 -34.91
N LYS A 432 -9.57 25.78 -34.83
CA LYS A 432 -9.03 26.34 -33.57
C LYS A 432 -10.18 26.54 -32.59
N ARG A 433 -10.69 25.45 -32.00
CA ARG A 433 -11.54 25.55 -30.81
C ARG A 433 -10.67 25.34 -29.59
N ASP A 434 -10.54 26.41 -28.81
CA ASP A 434 -10.19 26.31 -27.40
C ASP A 434 -11.18 25.33 -26.76
N GLY A 435 -10.64 24.23 -26.26
CA GLY A 435 -11.27 23.43 -25.23
C GLY A 435 -12.01 22.15 -25.61
N LEU A 436 -11.40 21.34 -26.49
CA LEU A 436 -11.71 19.91 -26.66
C LEU A 436 -10.42 19.10 -26.90
N SER A 437 -9.28 19.60 -26.45
CA SER A 437 -7.96 19.03 -26.70
C SER A 437 -7.55 18.07 -25.57
N GLU A 438 -6.74 17.06 -25.90
CA GLU A 438 -6.07 16.15 -24.94
C GLU A 438 -5.46 16.90 -23.74
N GLU A 439 -5.07 18.16 -23.94
CA GLU A 439 -4.58 19.08 -22.91
C GLU A 439 -5.61 19.36 -21.80
N GLU A 440 -6.91 19.52 -22.09
CA GLU A 440 -7.92 19.75 -21.05
C GLU A 440 -8.19 18.50 -20.21
N GLU A 441 -8.24 17.33 -20.84
CA GLU A 441 -8.36 16.06 -20.11
C GLU A 441 -7.16 15.87 -19.18
N GLU A 442 -5.96 16.24 -19.64
CA GLU A 442 -4.73 16.23 -18.84
C GLU A 442 -4.77 17.23 -17.70
N GLU A 443 -5.20 18.47 -17.96
CA GLU A 443 -5.35 19.50 -16.94
C GLU A 443 -6.36 19.08 -15.87
N HIS A 444 -7.49 18.49 -16.27
CA HIS A 444 -8.49 17.97 -15.33
C HIS A 444 -7.93 16.81 -14.48
N GLN A 445 -7.15 15.90 -15.07
CA GLN A 445 -6.47 14.83 -14.33
C GLN A 445 -5.46 15.39 -13.32
N ILE A 446 -4.68 16.40 -13.71
CA ILE A 446 -3.74 17.10 -12.83
C ILE A 446 -4.51 17.81 -11.70
N GLU A 447 -5.62 18.46 -11.99
CA GLU A 447 -6.46 19.11 -10.98
C GLU A 447 -7.01 18.09 -9.97
N GLN A 448 -7.50 16.94 -10.45
CA GLN A 448 -7.98 15.85 -9.60
C GLN A 448 -6.87 15.33 -8.68
N ASP A 449 -5.66 15.07 -9.21
CA ASP A 449 -4.54 14.56 -8.43
C ASP A 449 -3.97 15.61 -7.46
N THR A 450 -3.99 16.90 -7.81
CA THR A 450 -3.56 17.99 -6.90
C THR A 450 -4.54 18.18 -5.74
N ARG A 451 -5.86 18.01 -5.96
CA ARG A 451 -6.88 18.04 -4.89
C ARG A 451 -6.62 16.98 -3.82
N LEU A 452 -6.07 15.82 -4.20
CA LEU A 452 -5.68 14.77 -3.24
C LEU A 452 -4.57 15.20 -2.27
N LEU A 453 -3.79 16.24 -2.58
CA LEU A 453 -2.75 16.78 -1.71
C LEU A 453 -3.22 17.93 -0.80
N VAL A 454 -4.31 18.61 -1.14
CA VAL A 454 -4.76 19.82 -0.42
C VAL A 454 -5.33 19.45 0.96
N SER A 455 -4.78 19.99 2.05
CA SER A 455 -5.26 19.71 3.42
C SER A 455 -6.72 20.13 3.60
N VAL A 456 -7.52 19.30 4.29
CA VAL A 456 -8.97 19.51 4.56
C VAL A 456 -9.26 20.82 5.32
N GLU A 457 -8.25 21.50 5.84
CA GLU A 457 -8.37 22.82 6.48
C GLU A 457 -8.71 23.99 5.53
N THR A 458 -8.85 23.74 4.22
CA THR A 458 -9.28 24.74 3.22
C THR A 458 -10.69 24.52 2.68
N LEU A 459 -11.59 23.91 3.46
CA LEU A 459 -13.02 24.00 3.16
C LEU A 459 -13.54 25.41 3.53
N PRO A 460 -14.17 26.16 2.61
CA PRO A 460 -14.85 27.39 2.97
C PRO A 460 -16.01 27.04 3.90
N SER A 461 -15.96 27.50 5.15
CA SER A 461 -17.08 27.43 6.09
C SER A 461 -18.34 28.09 5.46
N PRO A 462 -19.56 27.59 5.78
CA PRO A 462 -20.79 28.04 5.13
C PRO A 462 -21.05 29.53 5.37
N PRO A 463 -21.77 30.23 4.47
CA PRO A 463 -21.95 31.66 4.59
C PRO A 463 -22.95 31.95 5.71
N LEU A 464 -22.47 32.46 6.85
CA LEU A 464 -23.30 33.25 7.75
C LEU A 464 -22.79 34.70 7.74
N GLY A 465 -23.71 35.59 7.41
CA GLY A 465 -23.44 36.98 7.11
C GLY A 465 -22.98 37.84 8.27
N SER A 466 -22.69 39.09 7.89
CA SER A 466 -22.46 40.28 8.71
C SER A 466 -21.03 40.56 9.18
N VAL A 467 -20.34 41.33 8.34
CA VAL A 467 -19.57 42.56 8.64
C VAL A 467 -18.68 42.55 9.90
N GLY A 468 -17.37 42.41 9.66
CA GLY A 468 -16.33 42.83 10.60
C GLY A 468 -14.94 42.62 10.00
N ARG A 469 -14.37 43.66 9.36
CA ARG A 469 -12.97 43.69 8.94
C ARG A 469 -12.07 43.32 10.12
N ARG A 470 -11.54 42.09 10.14
CA ARG A 470 -10.31 41.76 10.86
C ARG A 470 -9.27 41.36 9.83
N SER A 471 -8.20 42.12 9.81
CA SER A 471 -6.96 41.82 9.09
C SER A 471 -6.55 40.38 9.41
N ILE A 472 -6.59 39.50 8.41
CA ILE A 472 -6.02 38.16 8.49
C ILE A 472 -4.50 38.37 8.53
N GLN A 473 -3.91 38.18 9.71
CA GLN A 473 -2.50 37.82 9.79
C GLN A 473 -2.36 36.46 9.11
N PRO A 474 -1.36 36.24 8.23
CA PRO A 474 -1.07 34.91 7.72
C PRO A 474 -0.69 34.07 8.94
N HIS A 475 -1.59 33.21 9.37
CA HIS A 475 -1.27 32.16 10.32
C HIS A 475 -0.29 31.25 9.58
N GLU A 476 0.96 31.20 10.05
CA GLU A 476 1.98 30.24 9.62
C GLU A 476 1.32 28.86 9.51
N SER A 477 1.16 28.36 8.29
CA SER A 477 0.71 27.02 8.04
C SER A 477 1.70 26.08 8.73
N ALA A 478 1.23 25.32 9.71
CA ALA A 478 2.05 24.31 10.35
C ALA A 478 2.53 23.34 9.26
N GLN A 479 3.81 23.42 8.90
CA GLN A 479 4.42 22.57 7.88
C GLN A 479 4.15 21.10 8.22
N GLN A 480 3.36 20.44 7.39
CA GLN A 480 3.13 19.01 7.52
C GLN A 480 4.35 18.29 6.92
N PRO A 481 5.04 17.40 7.65
CA PRO A 481 6.13 16.62 7.08
C PRO A 481 5.64 15.79 5.88
N PRO A 482 6.50 15.60 4.86
CA PRO A 482 6.12 14.99 3.59
C PRO A 482 5.54 13.58 3.73
N GLU A 483 5.98 12.82 4.74
CA GLU A 483 5.47 11.48 5.02
C GLU A 483 3.97 11.50 5.38
N ILE A 484 3.51 12.53 6.09
CA ILE A 484 2.10 12.70 6.47
C ILE A 484 1.27 13.00 5.23
N ALA A 485 1.73 13.95 4.43
CA ALA A 485 1.07 14.35 3.19
C ALA A 485 0.95 13.16 2.22
N LEU A 486 2.00 12.33 2.12
CA LEU A 486 2.00 11.13 1.30
C LEU A 486 1.00 10.08 1.79
N VAL A 487 0.92 9.82 3.10
CA VAL A 487 -0.08 8.89 3.66
C VAL A 487 -1.51 9.42 3.46
N ALA A 488 -1.71 10.74 3.65
CA ALA A 488 -3.00 11.37 3.44
C ALA A 488 -3.44 11.28 1.96
N TYR A 489 -2.52 11.49 1.03
CA TYR A 489 -2.74 11.37 -0.41
C TYR A 489 -3.27 9.98 -0.78
N PHE A 490 -2.57 8.91 -0.37
CA PHE A 490 -3.01 7.54 -0.69
C PHE A 490 -4.33 7.17 -0.02
N ARG A 491 -4.57 7.60 1.22
CA ARG A 491 -5.88 7.38 1.88
C ARG A 491 -7.04 8.04 1.14
N ARG A 492 -6.83 9.25 0.63
CA ARG A 492 -7.84 9.96 -0.16
C ARG A 492 -8.06 9.28 -1.51
N LEU A 493 -6.98 8.82 -2.15
CA LEU A 493 -7.09 8.01 -3.35
C LEU A 493 -7.87 6.72 -3.09
N THR A 494 -7.61 6.00 -1.99
CA THR A 494 -8.41 4.84 -1.59
C THR A 494 -9.87 5.22 -1.38
N THR A 495 -10.13 6.34 -0.69
CA THR A 495 -11.48 6.81 -0.40
C THR A 495 -12.24 7.11 -1.69
N GLN A 496 -11.61 7.82 -2.62
CA GLN A 496 -12.18 8.14 -3.93
C GLN A 496 -12.55 6.87 -4.69
N ILE A 497 -11.64 5.89 -4.79
CA ILE A 497 -11.90 4.60 -5.47
C ILE A 497 -13.11 3.89 -4.85
N PHE A 498 -13.13 3.73 -3.52
CA PHE A 498 -14.18 2.97 -2.84
C PHE A 498 -15.54 3.67 -2.80
N VAL A 499 -15.57 5.00 -2.70
CA VAL A 499 -16.82 5.78 -2.75
C VAL A 499 -17.43 5.68 -4.14
N THR A 500 -16.65 5.91 -5.20
CA THR A 500 -17.16 5.78 -6.58
C THR A 500 -17.68 4.36 -6.84
N LEU A 501 -16.99 3.31 -6.38
CA LEU A 501 -17.49 1.92 -6.53
C LEU A 501 -18.77 1.65 -5.73
N SER A 502 -18.87 2.18 -4.51
CA SER A 502 -20.11 2.10 -3.71
C SER A 502 -21.27 2.75 -4.45
N ASP A 503 -21.06 3.90 -5.07
CA ASP A 503 -22.09 4.63 -5.82
C ASP A 503 -22.47 3.88 -7.11
N VAL A 504 -21.50 3.33 -7.83
CA VAL A 504 -21.74 2.47 -9.02
C VAL A 504 -22.62 1.27 -8.65
N ILE A 505 -22.31 0.61 -7.53
CA ILE A 505 -23.05 -0.54 -7.02
C ILE A 505 -24.47 -0.12 -6.61
N ALA A 506 -24.64 0.98 -5.88
CA ALA A 506 -25.95 1.49 -5.51
C ALA A 506 -26.82 1.87 -6.73
N ARG A 507 -26.21 2.46 -7.77
CA ARG A 507 -26.90 2.76 -9.04
C ARG A 507 -27.33 1.49 -9.77
N HIS A 508 -26.50 0.45 -9.75
CA HIS A 508 -26.86 -0.85 -10.33
C HIS A 508 -28.01 -1.51 -9.58
N ASP A 509 -27.98 -1.48 -8.26
CA ASP A 509 -28.98 -2.15 -7.42
C ASP A 509 -30.34 -1.44 -7.52
N SER A 510 -30.33 -0.10 -7.64
CA SER A 510 -31.55 0.69 -7.85
C SER A 510 -32.23 0.40 -9.19
N ARG A 511 -31.48 0.00 -10.22
CA ARG A 511 -32.02 -0.32 -11.56
C ARG A 511 -32.58 -1.74 -11.67
N ASN A 512 -32.16 -2.65 -10.78
CA ASN A 512 -32.57 -4.05 -10.80
C ASN A 512 -33.59 -4.39 -9.70
N LEU A 513 -34.14 -3.39 -9.01
CA LEU A 513 -35.28 -3.60 -8.12
C LEU A 513 -36.51 -3.91 -8.99
N PRO A 514 -37.29 -4.97 -8.69
CA PRO A 514 -38.57 -5.17 -9.36
C PRO A 514 -39.47 -4.00 -9.02
N ASP A 515 -39.96 -3.30 -10.04
CA ASP A 515 -40.94 -2.23 -9.89
C ASP A 515 -42.23 -2.81 -9.30
N ASP A 516 -42.36 -2.80 -7.97
CA ASP A 516 -43.65 -2.87 -7.30
C ASP A 516 -44.31 -1.49 -7.42
N GLU A 517 -44.93 -1.22 -8.57
CA GLU A 517 -46.20 -0.49 -8.73
C GLU A 517 -46.41 -0.07 -10.19
N ASP A 518 -47.53 -0.54 -10.75
CA ASP A 518 -48.12 -0.09 -12.02
C ASP A 518 -48.09 1.45 -12.15
N ASN A 519 -47.28 2.01 -13.07
CA ASN A 519 -47.65 3.24 -13.76
C ASN A 519 -46.90 3.43 -15.09
N ASP A 520 -47.67 3.84 -16.08
CA ASP A 520 -47.37 3.92 -17.51
C ASP A 520 -46.24 4.88 -17.92
N GLU A 521 -45.71 4.59 -19.13
CA GLU A 521 -44.98 5.47 -20.07
C GLU A 521 -43.53 5.87 -19.76
N LEU A 522 -42.58 4.99 -20.11
CA LEU A 522 -41.30 5.41 -20.69
C LEU A 522 -40.98 4.57 -21.95
N LEU A 523 -40.72 5.29 -23.03
CA LEU A 523 -40.36 4.77 -24.35
C LEU A 523 -39.13 3.83 -24.26
N PRO A 524 -39.09 2.72 -25.01
CA PRO A 524 -37.86 1.94 -25.12
C PRO A 524 -36.80 2.76 -25.87
N ASP A 525 -35.62 2.92 -25.25
CA ASP A 525 -34.41 3.31 -25.96
C ASP A 525 -34.09 2.23 -26.99
N ASP A 526 -34.04 2.63 -28.26
CA ASP A 526 -34.02 1.80 -29.47
C ASP A 526 -32.66 1.10 -29.74
N ASP A 527 -31.90 0.74 -28.69
CA ASP A 527 -30.51 0.24 -28.81
C ASP A 527 -30.28 -1.18 -28.24
N GLU A 528 -31.33 -1.93 -27.92
CA GLU A 528 -31.24 -3.35 -27.54
C GLU A 528 -32.11 -4.25 -28.43
N GLN A 529 -31.59 -4.56 -29.63
CA GLN A 529 -31.91 -5.82 -30.30
C GLN A 529 -30.63 -6.63 -30.49
N PRO A 530 -30.50 -7.81 -29.84
CA PRO A 530 -29.54 -8.81 -30.26
C PRO A 530 -29.97 -9.32 -31.65
N TYR A 531 -29.10 -9.15 -32.65
CA TYR A 531 -29.28 -9.80 -33.95
C TYR A 531 -29.19 -11.31 -33.74
N GLU A 532 -30.29 -12.02 -33.97
CA GLU A 532 -30.31 -13.48 -34.09
C GLU A 532 -29.57 -13.85 -35.39
N ASP A 533 -28.60 -14.76 -35.28
CA ASP A 533 -27.93 -15.39 -36.43
C ASP A 533 -28.98 -16.20 -37.21
N ASP A 534 -29.29 -15.80 -38.44
CA ASP A 534 -29.96 -16.65 -39.41
C ASP A 534 -28.99 -17.79 -39.80
N GLU A 535 -29.33 -19.02 -39.40
CA GLU A 535 -28.69 -20.26 -39.87
C GLU A 535 -28.73 -20.35 -41.41
N PRO A 536 -27.65 -20.77 -42.08
CA PRO A 536 -27.57 -20.73 -43.53
C PRO A 536 -28.31 -21.91 -44.17
N ASP A 537 -29.28 -21.59 -45.02
CA ASP A 537 -29.86 -22.55 -45.96
C ASP A 537 -28.79 -23.08 -46.92
N THR A 538 -28.86 -24.38 -47.14
CA THR A 538 -27.94 -25.21 -47.92
C THR A 538 -28.20 -25.04 -49.42
N ASP A 539 -27.17 -24.72 -50.23
CA ASP A 539 -26.79 -25.37 -51.51
C ASP A 539 -25.85 -24.51 -52.42
N PRO A 540 -25.14 -25.09 -53.42
CA PRO A 540 -23.67 -25.00 -53.49
C PRO A 540 -23.07 -23.97 -54.48
N ASP A 541 -21.78 -23.69 -54.23
CA ASP A 541 -20.77 -22.95 -54.99
C ASP A 541 -20.84 -23.01 -56.55
N PRO A 542 -20.25 -22.00 -57.22
CA PRO A 542 -18.89 -22.24 -57.74
C PRO A 542 -17.87 -21.11 -57.50
N ALA A 543 -16.76 -21.54 -56.89
CA ALA A 543 -15.37 -21.08 -56.96
C ALA A 543 -14.99 -19.88 -57.84
N LEU A 544 -14.24 -18.94 -57.27
CA LEU A 544 -13.08 -18.30 -57.92
C LEU A 544 -12.05 -17.82 -56.89
N ALA A 545 -10.85 -18.40 -56.98
CA ALA A 545 -9.68 -18.12 -56.17
C ALA A 545 -8.91 -16.87 -56.69
N VAL A 546 -8.45 -16.00 -55.79
CA VAL A 546 -7.16 -15.27 -55.94
C VAL A 546 -6.61 -14.97 -54.53
N GLY A 547 -5.39 -15.44 -54.26
CA GLY A 547 -4.72 -15.27 -52.98
C GLY A 547 -3.93 -13.98 -52.83
N ARG A 548 -3.59 -13.67 -51.58
CA ARG A 548 -2.40 -12.90 -51.22
C ARG A 548 -1.97 -13.24 -49.79
N GLN A 549 -0.74 -13.73 -49.68
CA GLN A 549 -0.06 -14.07 -48.44
C GLN A 549 0.51 -12.81 -47.78
N SER A 550 0.40 -12.71 -46.45
CA SER A 550 1.22 -11.89 -45.56
C SER A 550 1.24 -12.51 -44.14
N PRO A 551 2.29 -12.28 -43.34
CA PRO A 551 2.83 -13.28 -42.43
C PRO A 551 2.18 -13.32 -41.04
N GLN A 552 2.42 -14.45 -40.41
CA GLN A 552 1.96 -14.99 -39.14
C GLN A 552 2.42 -14.19 -37.90
N GLU A 553 1.49 -13.61 -37.15
CA GLU A 553 1.65 -13.22 -35.74
C GLU A 553 0.34 -13.47 -34.94
N ASP A 554 0.53 -14.14 -33.81
CA ASP A 554 -0.25 -14.17 -32.56
C ASP A 554 -1.63 -14.86 -32.43
N ASP A 555 -1.52 -16.15 -32.10
CA ASP A 555 -2.47 -17.02 -31.41
C ASP A 555 -2.53 -16.68 -29.90
N PHE A 556 -3.37 -15.72 -29.49
CA PHE A 556 -3.66 -15.43 -28.07
C PHE A 556 -5.14 -15.14 -27.78
N ARG A 557 -6.07 -15.72 -28.54
CA ARG A 557 -7.51 -15.65 -28.24
C ARG A 557 -8.18 -17.00 -28.38
N ARG A 558 -8.04 -17.85 -27.36
CA ARG A 558 -8.99 -18.94 -27.09
C ARG A 558 -9.27 -19.08 -25.59
N PRO A 559 -10.55 -19.01 -25.16
CA PRO A 559 -10.95 -19.50 -23.84
C PRO A 559 -10.84 -21.03 -23.82
N LEU A 560 -9.94 -21.56 -22.99
CA LEU A 560 -9.71 -22.99 -22.81
C LEU A 560 -10.45 -23.52 -21.59
N LEU A 561 -11.77 -23.68 -21.69
CA LEU A 561 -12.52 -24.69 -20.94
C LEU A 561 -13.71 -25.18 -21.76
N ALA A 562 -13.49 -26.25 -22.52
CA ALA A 562 -14.57 -27.15 -22.92
C ALA A 562 -15.02 -27.93 -21.68
N ARG A 563 -16.21 -27.64 -21.14
CA ARG A 563 -16.87 -28.55 -20.18
C ARG A 563 -17.60 -29.62 -20.99
N GLN A 564 -17.08 -30.84 -20.90
CA GLN A 564 -17.77 -32.05 -21.31
C GLN A 564 -19.16 -32.11 -20.66
N SER A 565 -20.15 -32.36 -21.50
CA SER A 565 -21.48 -32.80 -21.14
C SER A 565 -21.41 -34.04 -20.24
N SER A 566 -21.97 -33.91 -19.04
CA SER A 566 -22.53 -35.05 -18.31
C SER A 566 -24.01 -34.74 -18.13
N GLU A 567 -24.82 -35.36 -18.98
CA GLU A 567 -26.26 -35.43 -18.79
C GLU A 567 -26.55 -36.14 -17.46
N CYS A 568 -27.10 -35.40 -16.50
CA CYS A 568 -27.88 -35.96 -15.40
C CYS A 568 -29.10 -35.06 -15.24
N ALA A 569 -30.23 -35.54 -15.76
CA ALA A 569 -31.54 -34.93 -15.56
C ALA A 569 -31.91 -34.92 -14.08
N GLY A 570 -32.35 -33.76 -13.58
CA GLY A 570 -32.90 -33.60 -12.23
C GLY A 570 -33.10 -32.12 -11.92
N GLY A 571 -34.34 -31.64 -12.02
CA GLY A 571 -34.69 -30.23 -11.85
C GLY A 571 -34.34 -29.68 -10.48
N SER A 572 -33.69 -28.52 -10.48
CA SER A 572 -33.61 -27.60 -9.36
C SER A 572 -33.58 -26.19 -9.93
N THR A 573 -34.48 -25.35 -9.43
CA THR A 573 -34.58 -23.88 -9.57
C THR A 573 -33.27 -23.22 -10.01
N GLN A 574 -33.28 -22.60 -11.20
CA GLN A 574 -32.28 -21.62 -11.60
C GLN A 574 -32.42 -20.42 -10.66
N GLU A 575 -31.53 -20.31 -9.68
CA GLU A 575 -31.17 -19.00 -9.13
C GLU A 575 -30.52 -18.24 -10.29
N GLU A 576 -31.17 -17.19 -10.78
CA GLU A 576 -30.60 -16.30 -11.79
C GLU A 576 -29.28 -15.74 -11.23
N ASP A 577 -28.17 -16.07 -11.88
CA ASP A 577 -26.86 -15.54 -11.54
C ASP A 577 -26.96 -14.00 -11.64
N PRO A 578 -26.65 -13.23 -10.56
CA PRO A 578 -26.89 -11.80 -10.55
C PRO A 578 -26.13 -11.11 -11.69
N THR A 579 -26.81 -10.18 -12.37
CA THR A 579 -26.24 -9.42 -13.49
C THR A 579 -24.94 -8.73 -13.05
N PRO A 580 -23.87 -8.80 -13.86
CA PRO A 580 -22.59 -8.21 -13.51
C PRO A 580 -22.68 -6.69 -13.44
N VAL A 581 -22.02 -6.09 -12.45
CA VAL A 581 -22.01 -4.62 -12.27
C VAL A 581 -21.30 -3.97 -13.45
N LYS A 582 -22.03 -3.17 -14.23
CA LYS A 582 -21.44 -2.37 -15.31
C LYS A 582 -20.72 -1.14 -14.74
N ILE A 583 -19.43 -1.01 -15.03
CA ILE A 583 -18.59 0.13 -14.64
C ILE A 583 -18.22 0.90 -15.90
N THR A 584 -18.49 2.20 -15.95
CA THR A 584 -18.27 3.04 -17.13
C THR A 584 -16.87 3.65 -17.18
N SER A 585 -16.49 4.22 -18.32
CA SER A 585 -15.24 4.98 -18.47
C SER A 585 -15.21 6.26 -17.62
N GLU A 586 -16.38 6.86 -17.37
CA GLU A 586 -16.52 8.00 -16.46
C GLU A 586 -16.19 7.58 -15.03
N ASP A 587 -16.71 6.43 -14.59
CA ASP A 587 -16.41 5.87 -13.25
C ASP A 587 -14.91 5.58 -13.08
N LEU A 588 -14.24 5.05 -14.11
CA LEU A 588 -12.77 4.87 -14.09
C LEU A 588 -12.04 6.21 -13.94
N THR A 589 -12.49 7.24 -14.64
CA THR A 589 -11.90 8.58 -14.56
C THR A 589 -12.13 9.20 -13.19
N GLU A 590 -13.32 9.03 -12.63
CA GLU A 590 -13.69 9.48 -11.28
C GLU A 590 -12.89 8.74 -10.20
N MET A 591 -12.64 7.44 -10.35
CA MET A 591 -11.72 6.68 -9.49
C MET A 591 -10.25 7.11 -9.64
N GLY A 592 -9.94 7.89 -10.67
CA GLY A 592 -8.57 8.29 -10.98
C GLY A 592 -7.75 7.16 -11.58
N LEU A 593 -8.34 6.29 -12.39
CA LEU A 593 -7.66 5.20 -13.09
C LEU A 593 -7.49 5.52 -14.58
N ASP A 594 -6.65 4.75 -15.27
CA ASP A 594 -6.44 4.88 -16.71
C ASP A 594 -7.50 4.09 -17.49
N VAL A 595 -8.38 4.81 -18.20
CA VAL A 595 -9.48 4.24 -19.00
C VAL A 595 -8.97 3.31 -20.11
N TRP A 596 -7.74 3.53 -20.58
CA TRP A 596 -7.14 2.78 -21.68
C TRP A 596 -6.32 1.56 -21.21
N SER A 597 -5.98 1.49 -19.92
CA SER A 597 -5.15 0.41 -19.39
C SER A 597 -5.96 -0.85 -19.10
N ALA A 598 -5.52 -1.99 -19.64
CA ALA A 598 -6.12 -3.28 -19.32
C ALA A 598 -5.88 -3.69 -17.85
N ALA A 599 -4.74 -3.28 -17.27
CA ALA A 599 -4.39 -3.61 -15.89
C ALA A 599 -5.35 -2.93 -14.89
N ASP A 600 -5.72 -1.67 -15.15
CA ASP A 600 -6.66 -0.95 -14.28
C ASP A 600 -8.08 -1.50 -14.38
N ARG A 601 -8.50 -2.00 -15.55
CA ARG A 601 -9.78 -2.71 -15.70
C ARG A 601 -9.84 -3.98 -14.86
N VAL A 602 -8.84 -4.85 -15.01
CA VAL A 602 -8.73 -6.10 -14.23
C VAL A 602 -8.66 -5.79 -12.74
N PHE A 603 -7.91 -4.75 -12.35
CA PHE A 603 -7.84 -4.32 -10.96
C PHE A 603 -9.23 -3.98 -10.40
N VAL A 604 -10.04 -3.21 -11.12
CA VAL A 604 -11.37 -2.82 -10.65
C VAL A 604 -12.30 -4.03 -10.54
N GLU A 605 -12.29 -4.92 -11.53
CA GLU A 605 -13.09 -6.15 -11.50
C GLU A 605 -12.72 -7.05 -10.32
N GLU A 606 -11.43 -7.26 -10.08
CA GLU A 606 -10.95 -8.02 -8.91
C GLU A 606 -11.27 -7.31 -7.59
N LEU A 607 -11.23 -5.97 -7.56
CA LEU A 607 -11.50 -5.18 -6.36
C LEU A 607 -12.97 -5.29 -5.95
N VAL A 608 -13.90 -5.19 -6.90
CA VAL A 608 -15.34 -5.38 -6.65
C VAL A 608 -15.62 -6.81 -6.20
N MET A 609 -14.99 -7.81 -6.84
CA MET A 609 -15.14 -9.20 -6.42
C MET A 609 -14.62 -9.44 -4.99
N LEU A 610 -13.49 -8.86 -4.63
CA LEU A 610 -12.87 -9.03 -3.31
C LEU A 610 -13.68 -8.36 -2.19
N TRP A 611 -14.05 -7.09 -2.38
CA TRP A 611 -14.62 -6.25 -1.31
C TRP A 611 -16.14 -6.25 -1.27
N TRP A 612 -16.82 -6.50 -2.40
CA TRP A 612 -18.28 -6.60 -2.47
C TRP A 612 -18.80 -8.00 -2.78
N GLY A 613 -17.94 -8.96 -3.16
CA GLY A 613 -18.36 -10.32 -3.51
C GLY A 613 -19.18 -10.40 -4.80
N ARG A 614 -19.04 -9.39 -5.69
CA ARG A 614 -19.85 -9.25 -6.90
C ARG A 614 -19.02 -9.35 -8.16
N LYS A 615 -19.60 -9.94 -9.20
CA LYS A 615 -19.06 -9.89 -10.56
C LYS A 615 -19.25 -8.47 -11.11
N ALA A 616 -18.21 -7.91 -11.70
CA ALA A 616 -18.25 -6.63 -12.39
C ALA A 616 -17.65 -6.76 -13.79
N TYR A 617 -18.06 -5.87 -14.69
CA TYR A 617 -17.49 -5.73 -16.02
C TYR A 617 -17.24 -4.25 -16.31
N VAL A 618 -16.02 -3.94 -16.75
CA VAL A 618 -15.65 -2.58 -17.13
C VAL A 618 -15.91 -2.35 -18.60
N ASP A 619 -16.77 -1.38 -18.91
CA ASP A 619 -17.04 -0.97 -20.29
C ASP A 619 -15.79 -0.31 -20.87
N SER A 620 -15.06 -1.07 -21.67
CA SER A 620 -13.88 -0.58 -22.39
C SER A 620 -14.29 0.63 -23.24
N ALA A 621 -13.48 1.68 -23.27
CA ALA A 621 -13.63 2.77 -24.24
C ALA A 621 -13.49 2.23 -25.67
N ARG A 622 -14.60 1.74 -26.23
CA ARG A 622 -14.70 1.28 -27.61
C ARG A 622 -14.98 2.50 -28.46
N ILE A 623 -14.11 2.76 -29.42
CA ILE A 623 -14.36 3.79 -30.41
C ILE A 623 -15.40 3.21 -31.38
N ARG A 624 -16.66 3.64 -31.26
CA ARG A 624 -17.67 3.37 -32.28
C ARG A 624 -17.59 4.46 -33.34
N CYS A 625 -17.08 4.12 -34.52
CA CYS A 625 -17.10 5.00 -35.69
C CYS A 625 -18.03 4.41 -36.75
N CYS A 626 -19.12 5.11 -37.08
CA CYS A 626 -20.09 4.70 -38.11
C CYS A 626 -20.59 3.24 -37.99
N GLY A 627 -20.91 2.78 -36.78
CA GLY A 627 -21.42 1.43 -36.53
C GLY A 627 -20.35 0.34 -36.39
N ILE A 628 -19.07 0.67 -36.59
CA ILE A 628 -17.95 -0.26 -36.43
C ILE A 628 -17.29 -0.02 -35.08
N SER A 629 -17.18 -1.08 -34.28
CA SER A 629 -16.41 -1.05 -33.03
C SER A 629 -14.94 -1.29 -33.34
N LEU A 630 -14.11 -0.26 -33.16
CA LEU A 630 -12.65 -0.40 -33.20
C LEU A 630 -12.18 -0.85 -31.81
N LEU A 631 -11.61 -2.06 -31.75
CA LEU A 631 -10.97 -2.67 -30.57
C LEU A 631 -9.45 -2.67 -30.73
#